data_AF-A0A8T9S4W6-F1
#
_entry.id   AF-A0A8T9S4W6-F1
#
_cell.length_a   1.000
_cell.length_b   1.000
_cell.length_c   1.000
_cell.angle_alpha   90.00
_cell.angle_beta   90.00
_cell.angle_gamma   90.00
#
_symmetry.space_group_name_H-M   'P 1'
#
loop_
_entity.id
_entity.type
_entity.pdbx_description
1 polymer ?
#
loop_
_entity_poly.entity_id
_entity_poly.type
_entity_poly.pdbx_seq_one_letter_code
_entity_poly.pdbx_strand_id
1 'polypeptide(L)'
;MEARAPYGSPPGPRDLSPHVARWLRELGFQVWEQPTPTPSLSLVTGTWTGLTGEQFSFQYAHHHHPAAGPVSWAACSMGVRPAGAREPQVCFAPTQVRRLKEVRLLVLGNDQFDAARQRLAAARATLTKSISPAA
;
A
#
# COMPACT_ATOMS: atom_id res chain seq x y z
N MET A 1 -26.75 16.27 40.47
CA MET A 1 -26.19 15.06 39.84
C MET A 1 -26.01 15.40 38.37
N GLU A 2 -24.84 15.92 37.99
CA GLU A 2 -24.58 16.37 36.62
C GLU A 2 -24.44 15.17 35.68
N ALA A 3 -25.28 15.14 34.64
CA ALA A 3 -25.19 14.15 33.59
C ALA A 3 -23.90 14.39 32.80
N ARG A 4 -22.88 13.55 33.04
CA ARG A 4 -21.69 13.47 32.17
C ARG A 4 -22.17 13.23 30.75
N ALA A 5 -21.80 14.13 29.84
CA ALA A 5 -22.01 13.93 28.41
C ALA A 5 -21.44 12.56 28.00
N PRO A 6 -22.12 11.80 27.13
CA PRO A 6 -21.59 10.53 26.65
C PRO A 6 -20.22 10.80 26.01
N TYR A 7 -19.17 10.14 26.51
CA TYR A 7 -17.87 10.13 25.85
C TYR A 7 -18.09 9.55 24.46
N GLY A 8 -18.17 10.41 23.44
CA GLY A 8 -18.27 9.98 22.05
C GLY A 8 -17.10 9.07 21.73
N SER A 9 -17.37 7.91 21.13
CA SER A 9 -16.32 7.02 20.65
C SER A 9 -15.36 7.80 19.76
N PRO A 10 -14.03 7.62 19.90
CA PRO A 10 -13.08 8.31 19.05
C PRO A 10 -13.39 8.02 17.58
N PRO A 11 -13.26 9.01 16.68
CA PRO A 11 -13.56 8.83 15.27
C PRO A 11 -12.67 7.72 14.70
N GLY A 12 -13.27 6.87 13.85
CA GLY A 12 -12.57 5.80 13.15
C GLY A 12 -11.42 6.31 12.25
N PRO A 13 -10.53 5.43 11.79
CA PRO A 13 -9.50 5.80 10.84
C PRO A 13 -10.13 6.40 9.57
N ARG A 14 -9.53 7.49 9.10
CA ARG A 14 -9.91 8.14 7.84
C ARG A 14 -9.68 7.17 6.68
N ASP A 15 -10.52 7.27 5.65
CA ASP A 15 -10.26 6.54 4.41
C ASP A 15 -9.02 7.13 3.72
N LEU A 16 -7.96 6.33 3.60
CA LEU A 16 -6.73 6.68 2.90
C LEU A 16 -6.67 6.09 1.48
N SER A 17 -7.69 5.34 1.03
CA SER A 17 -7.71 4.65 -0.27
C SER A 17 -7.22 5.53 -1.43
N PRO A 18 -7.77 6.74 -1.68
CA PRO A 18 -7.33 7.55 -2.81
C PRO A 18 -5.87 8.01 -2.70
N HIS A 19 -5.39 8.25 -1.46
CA HIS A 19 -4.01 8.67 -1.22
C HIS A 19 -3.03 7.52 -1.37
N VAL A 20 -3.40 6.32 -0.90
CA VAL A 20 -2.61 5.09 -1.06
C VAL A 20 -2.54 4.72 -2.53
N ALA A 21 -3.66 4.72 -3.25
CA ALA A 21 -3.71 4.42 -4.67
C ALA A 21 -2.84 5.36 -5.50
N ARG A 22 -2.95 6.67 -5.28
CA ARG A 22 -2.09 7.66 -5.95
C ARG A 22 -0.61 7.42 -5.67
N TRP A 23 -0.25 7.22 -4.41
CA TRP A 23 1.15 7.03 -4.03
C TRP A 23 1.74 5.72 -4.58
N LEU A 24 0.98 4.62 -4.61
CA LEU A 24 1.41 3.38 -5.26
C LEU A 24 1.66 3.58 -6.76
N ARG A 25 0.81 4.35 -7.45
CA ARG A 25 1.04 4.71 -8.87
C ARG A 25 2.31 5.53 -9.04
N GLU A 26 2.59 6.48 -8.15
CA GLU A 26 3.85 7.26 -8.15
C GLU A 26 5.08 6.34 -7.99
N LEU A 27 4.96 5.23 -7.25
CA LEU A 27 6.00 4.19 -7.14
C LEU A 27 6.07 3.25 -8.35
N GLY A 28 5.16 3.39 -9.31
CA GLY A 28 5.09 2.56 -10.51
C GLY A 28 4.30 1.26 -10.35
N PHE A 29 3.50 1.11 -9.29
CA PHE A 29 2.55 -0.02 -9.20
C PHE A 29 1.44 0.14 -10.24
N GLN A 30 0.99 -0.99 -10.79
CA GLN A 30 -0.33 -1.10 -11.40
C GLN A 30 -1.35 -1.22 -10.28
N VAL A 31 -2.34 -0.32 -10.23
CA VAL A 31 -3.26 -0.19 -9.10
C VAL A 31 -4.69 -0.40 -9.56
N TRP A 32 -5.40 -1.30 -8.86
CA TRP A 32 -6.84 -1.51 -8.97
C TRP A 32 -7.52 -1.01 -7.71
N GLU A 33 -8.55 -0.21 -7.90
CA GLU A 33 -9.40 0.31 -6.83
C GLU A 33 -10.75 -0.36 -6.99
N GLN A 34 -11.24 -1.02 -5.95
CA GLN A 34 -12.62 -1.44 -5.89
C GLN A 34 -13.38 -0.34 -5.13
N PRO A 35 -14.04 0.58 -5.84
CA PRO A 35 -14.90 1.56 -5.19
C PRO A 35 -16.04 0.81 -4.51
N THR A 36 -16.38 1.22 -3.29
CA THR A 36 -17.45 0.63 -2.48
C THR A 36 -18.74 0.39 -3.27
N PRO A 37 -19.13 -0.86 -3.55
CA PRO A 37 -20.53 -1.20 -3.71
C PRO A 37 -21.04 -1.50 -2.30
N THR A 38 -21.82 -0.59 -1.73
CA THR A 38 -22.61 -0.73 -0.50
C THR A 38 -22.60 -2.11 0.22
N PRO A 39 -22.33 -2.16 1.54
CA PRO A 39 -21.68 -1.13 2.35
C PRO A 39 -20.48 -1.68 3.14
N SER A 40 -19.40 -0.89 3.14
CA SER A 40 -18.39 -0.72 4.20
C SER A 40 -16.95 -0.92 3.79
N LEU A 41 -16.62 -1.57 2.66
CA LEU A 41 -15.22 -1.88 2.35
C LEU A 41 -14.71 -1.11 1.11
N SER A 42 -13.74 -0.23 1.34
CA SER A 42 -12.87 0.31 0.28
C SER A 42 -11.63 -0.58 0.17
N LEU A 43 -11.29 -1.00 -1.06
CA LEU A 43 -10.13 -1.86 -1.31
C LEU A 43 -9.24 -1.26 -2.41
N VAL A 44 -7.95 -1.18 -2.12
CA VAL A 44 -6.89 -0.81 -3.08
C VAL A 44 -5.93 -1.98 -3.17
N THR A 45 -5.76 -2.53 -4.37
CA THR A 45 -4.73 -3.53 -4.66
C THR A 45 -3.72 -2.95 -5.63
N GLY A 46 -2.45 -3.29 -5.44
CA GLY A 46 -1.38 -2.88 -6.32
C GLY A 46 -0.46 -4.04 -6.65
N THR A 47 0.01 -4.13 -7.89
CA THR A 47 1.13 -5.00 -8.25
C THR A 47 2.30 -4.21 -8.81
N TRP A 48 3.52 -4.67 -8.51
CA TRP A 48 4.75 -4.09 -9.04
C TRP A 48 5.67 -5.22 -9.47
N THR A 49 6.23 -5.12 -10.67
CA THR A 49 7.12 -6.15 -11.22
C THR A 49 8.54 -5.60 -11.29
N GLY A 50 9.47 -6.31 -10.65
CA GLY A 50 10.88 -5.96 -10.68
C GLY A 50 11.58 -6.42 -11.96
N LEU A 51 12.80 -5.92 -12.14
CA LEU A 51 13.60 -6.24 -13.33
C LEU A 51 13.95 -7.73 -13.45
N THR A 52 14.07 -8.43 -12.32
CA THR A 52 14.44 -9.85 -12.30
C THR A 52 13.22 -10.78 -12.34
N GLY A 53 12.01 -10.24 -12.51
CA GLY A 53 10.78 -11.02 -12.63
C GLY A 53 10.05 -11.29 -11.30
N GLU A 54 10.53 -10.73 -10.19
CA GLU A 54 9.80 -10.71 -8.93
C GLU A 54 8.53 -9.87 -9.06
N GLN A 55 7.43 -10.35 -8.47
CA GLN A 55 6.16 -9.65 -8.47
C GLN A 55 5.73 -9.36 -7.04
N PHE A 56 5.64 -8.08 -6.70
CA PHE A 56 5.11 -7.62 -5.43
C PHE A 56 3.62 -7.35 -5.55
N SER A 57 2.88 -7.75 -4.52
CA SER A 57 1.44 -7.52 -4.39
C SER A 57 1.20 -6.77 -3.09
N PHE A 58 0.51 -5.65 -3.18
CA PHE A 58 0.11 -4.81 -2.07
C PHE A 58 -1.41 -4.79 -1.96
N GLN A 59 -1.94 -4.80 -0.74
CA GLN A 59 -3.36 -4.64 -0.47
C GLN A 59 -3.55 -3.64 0.66
N TYR A 60 -4.46 -2.69 0.47
CA TYR A 60 -4.98 -1.81 1.50
C TYR A 60 -6.50 -1.96 1.55
N ALA A 61 -7.03 -2.15 2.75
CA ALA A 61 -8.45 -2.29 3.01
C ALA A 61 -8.86 -1.28 4.09
N HIS A 62 -9.95 -0.56 3.84
CA HIS A 62 -10.59 0.34 4.79
C HIS A 62 -12.03 -0.08 4.97
N HIS A 63 -12.39 -0.39 6.21
CA HIS A 63 -13.75 -0.72 6.59
C HIS A 63 -14.40 0.46 7.32
N HIS A 64 -15.45 1.00 6.72
CA HIS A 64 -16.30 2.06 7.25
C HIS A 64 -17.69 1.50 7.59
N HIS A 65 -18.00 1.30 8.87
CA HIS A 65 -19.33 0.87 9.28
C HIS A 65 -20.18 2.08 9.72
N PRO A 66 -21.20 2.51 8.94
CA PRO A 66 -21.96 3.73 9.25
C PRO A 66 -22.92 3.58 10.44
N ALA A 67 -23.28 2.36 10.87
CA ALA A 67 -24.37 2.13 11.83
C ALA A 67 -23.99 1.47 13.17
N ALA A 68 -22.71 1.22 13.47
CA ALA A 68 -22.34 0.45 14.68
C ALA A 68 -20.93 0.74 15.19
N GLY A 69 -20.78 1.77 16.01
CA GLY A 69 -19.67 1.86 16.98
C GLY A 69 -18.24 1.73 16.43
N PRO A 70 -17.25 1.38 17.29
CA PRO A 70 -15.83 1.71 17.11
C PRO A 70 -15.05 0.84 16.11
N VAL A 71 -15.69 0.03 15.26
CA VAL A 71 -15.01 -0.99 14.42
C VAL A 71 -14.74 -0.50 13.00
N SER A 72 -14.45 0.80 12.86
CA SER A 72 -13.80 1.27 11.63
C SER A 72 -12.32 0.91 11.73
N TRP A 73 -11.79 0.27 10.69
CA TRP A 73 -10.39 -0.14 10.66
C TRP A 73 -9.82 0.10 9.27
N ALA A 74 -8.52 0.33 9.22
CA ALA A 74 -7.77 0.32 7.99
C ALA A 74 -6.54 -0.56 8.19
N ALA A 75 -6.21 -1.39 7.22
CA ALA A 75 -5.04 -2.24 7.26
C ALA A 75 -4.41 -2.37 5.89
N CYS A 76 -3.11 -2.63 5.86
CA CYS A 76 -2.43 -3.03 4.64
C CYS A 76 -1.57 -4.27 4.85
N SER A 77 -1.35 -5.00 3.76
CA SER A 77 -0.44 -6.14 3.68
C SER A 77 0.35 -6.08 2.39
N MET A 78 1.48 -6.79 2.37
CA MET A 78 2.29 -6.94 1.16
C MET A 78 2.91 -8.32 1.11
N GLY A 79 2.99 -8.85 -0.10
CA GLY A 79 3.73 -10.07 -0.40
C GLY A 79 4.56 -9.91 -1.67
N VAL A 80 5.44 -10.86 -1.89
CA VAL A 80 6.26 -10.96 -3.08
C VAL A 80 6.23 -12.39 -3.58
N ARG A 81 6.14 -12.57 -4.89
CA ARG A 81 6.47 -13.83 -5.54
C ARG A 81 7.85 -13.65 -6.18
N PRO A 82 8.91 -14.24 -5.61
CA PRO A 82 10.24 -14.21 -6.23
C PRO A 82 10.23 -14.82 -7.62
N ALA A 83 11.22 -14.47 -8.44
CA ALA A 83 11.37 -15.01 -9.78
C ALA A 83 11.49 -16.54 -9.73
N GLY A 84 10.65 -17.24 -10.50
CA GLY A 84 10.61 -18.71 -10.54
C GLY A 84 9.93 -19.38 -9.35
N ALA A 85 9.53 -18.63 -8.31
CA ALA A 85 8.80 -19.19 -7.18
C ALA A 85 7.32 -19.41 -7.52
N ARG A 86 6.76 -20.53 -7.05
CA ARG A 86 5.33 -20.83 -7.17
C ARG A 86 4.51 -20.11 -6.10
N GLU A 87 5.04 -20.04 -4.89
CA GLU A 87 4.34 -19.50 -3.73
C GLU A 87 4.77 -18.06 -3.41
N PRO A 88 3.83 -17.17 -3.08
CA PRO A 88 4.14 -15.86 -2.54
C PRO A 88 4.73 -15.95 -1.13
N GLN A 89 5.74 -15.15 -0.87
CA GLN A 89 6.28 -14.90 0.46
C GLN A 89 5.63 -13.64 1.04
N VAL A 90 5.40 -13.64 2.36
CA VAL A 90 4.85 -12.48 3.06
C VAL A 90 5.97 -11.47 3.30
N CYS A 91 5.79 -10.24 2.80
CA CYS A 91 6.67 -9.11 3.12
C CYS A 91 6.28 -8.52 4.48
N PHE A 92 4.99 -8.29 4.68
CA PHE A 92 4.40 -8.01 5.99
C PHE A 92 2.94 -8.44 6.03
N ALA A 93 2.54 -8.98 7.19
CA ALA A 93 1.17 -9.41 7.45
C ALA A 93 0.22 -8.20 7.53
N PRO A 94 -1.11 -8.41 7.44
CA PRO A 94 -2.10 -7.35 7.61
C PRO A 94 -1.85 -6.53 8.88
N THR A 95 -1.46 -5.28 8.68
CA THR A 95 -1.06 -4.36 9.74
C THR A 95 -2.00 -3.17 9.74
N GLN A 96 -2.56 -2.84 10.90
CA GLN A 96 -3.46 -1.71 11.03
C GLN A 96 -2.72 -0.39 10.81
N VAL A 97 -3.34 0.50 10.05
CA VAL A 97 -2.81 1.82 9.73
C VAL A 97 -3.87 2.89 9.95
N ARG A 98 -3.43 4.04 10.43
CA ARG A 98 -4.25 5.24 10.67
C ARG A 98 -3.78 6.41 9.81
N ARG A 99 -2.53 6.38 9.35
CA ARG A 99 -1.90 7.48 8.60
C ARG A 99 -1.16 6.96 7.38
N LEU A 100 -1.14 7.77 6.32
CA LEU A 100 -0.39 7.45 5.10
C LEU A 100 1.11 7.25 5.37
N LYS A 101 1.69 7.95 6.37
CA LYS A 101 3.09 7.76 6.77
C LYS A 101 3.39 6.31 7.21
N GLU A 102 2.45 5.66 7.89
CA GLU A 102 2.62 4.28 8.37
C GLU A 102 2.65 3.30 7.18
N VAL A 103 1.76 3.49 6.21
CA VAL A 103 1.76 2.73 4.94
C VAL A 103 3.10 2.88 4.21
N ARG A 104 3.60 4.13 4.11
CA ARG A 104 4.89 4.43 3.48
C ARG A 104 6.04 3.74 4.17
N LEU A 105 6.08 3.76 5.51
CA LEU A 105 7.12 3.11 6.30
C LEU A 105 7.09 1.59 6.14
N LEU A 106 5.91 0.97 6.12
CA LEU A 106 5.79 -0.48 5.94
C LEU A 106 6.31 -0.95 4.58
N VAL A 107 5.97 -0.22 3.52
CA VAL A 107 6.37 -0.59 2.15
C VAL A 107 7.83 -0.22 1.86
N LEU A 108 8.27 1.00 2.21
CA LEU A 108 9.64 1.44 1.93
C LEU A 108 10.66 0.88 2.93
N GLY A 109 10.22 0.45 4.11
CA GLY A 109 11.05 -0.27 5.07
C GLY A 109 11.16 -1.77 4.75
N ASN A 110 10.54 -2.26 3.67
CA ASN A 110 10.73 -3.63 3.23
C ASN A 110 12.00 -3.75 2.36
N ASP A 111 13.03 -4.38 2.90
CA ASP A 111 14.35 -4.49 2.24
C ASP A 111 14.27 -5.16 0.86
N GLN A 112 13.38 -6.15 0.67
CA GLN A 112 13.25 -6.84 -0.62
C GLN A 112 12.68 -5.92 -1.69
N PHE A 113 11.64 -5.16 -1.35
CA PHE A 113 11.06 -4.18 -2.25
C PHE A 113 12.02 -3.02 -2.52
N ASP A 114 12.67 -2.48 -1.49
CA ASP A 114 13.62 -1.37 -1.69
C ASP A 114 14.82 -1.79 -2.54
N ALA A 115 15.40 -2.97 -2.29
CA ALA A 115 16.48 -3.51 -3.13
C ALA A 115 16.05 -3.72 -4.59
N ALA A 116 14.83 -4.22 -4.83
CA ALA A 116 14.28 -4.35 -6.18
C ALA A 116 14.11 -3.00 -6.88
N ARG A 117 13.60 -2.00 -6.15
CA ARG A 117 13.41 -0.64 -6.65
C ARG A 117 14.74 0.05 -6.95
N GLN A 118 15.73 -0.11 -6.08
CA GLN A 118 17.08 0.43 -6.27
C GLN A 118 17.74 -0.16 -7.52
N ARG A 119 17.61 -1.48 -7.75
CA ARG A 119 18.09 -2.13 -8.98
C ARG A 119 17.43 -1.55 -10.23
N LEU A 120 16.11 -1.34 -10.21
CA LEU A 120 15.40 -0.70 -11.32
C LEU A 120 15.87 0.74 -11.57
N ALA A 121 16.05 1.53 -10.50
CA ALA A 121 16.54 2.90 -10.59
C ALA A 121 17.97 2.96 -11.17
N ALA A 122 18.86 2.09 -10.70
CA ALA A 122 20.23 1.99 -11.21
C ALA A 122 20.27 1.61 -12.70
N ALA A 123 19.48 0.62 -13.12
CA ALA A 123 19.40 0.22 -14.52
C ALA A 123 18.88 1.36 -15.42
N ARG A 124 17.85 2.09 -14.96
CA ARG A 124 17.33 3.27 -15.67
C ARG A 124 18.38 4.38 -15.80
N ALA A 125 19.13 4.66 -14.74
CA ALA A 125 20.19 5.67 -14.78
C ALA A 125 21.31 5.31 -15.76
N THR A 126 21.68 4.02 -15.87
CA THR A 126 22.64 3.53 -16.86
C THR A 126 22.13 3.73 -18.28
N LEU A 127 20.86 3.41 -18.55
CA LEU A 127 20.24 3.62 -19.87
C LEU A 127 20.20 5.09 -20.26
N THR A 128 19.92 6.00 -19.32
CA THR A 128 19.91 7.45 -19.61
C THR A 128 21.30 7.98 -19.95
N LYS A 129 22.37 7.46 -19.31
CA LYS A 129 23.75 7.85 -19.62
C LYS A 129 24.22 7.36 -21.00
N SER A 130 23.76 6.20 -21.45
CA SER A 130 24.13 5.66 -22.78
C SER A 130 23.51 6.41 -23.97
N ILE A 131 22.51 7.28 -23.74
CA ILE A 131 21.77 7.97 -24.81
C ILE A 131 22.26 9.43 -24.99
N SER A 132 23.18 9.94 -24.16
CA SER A 132 23.87 11.21 -24.44
C SER A 132 25.08 10.98 -25.35
N PRO A 133 25.03 11.35 -26.64
CA PRO A 133 26.27 11.53 -27.39
C PRO A 133 27.02 12.71 -26.79
N ALA A 134 28.33 12.52 -26.56
CA ALA A 134 29.23 13.61 -26.22
C ALA A 134 29.11 14.68 -27.32
N ALA A 135 28.74 15.91 -26.90
CA ALA A 135 28.85 17.10 -27.72
C ALA A 135 30.31 17.58 -27.75
#